data_AF-A0A7J4G127-F1
#
_entry.id   AF-A0A7J4G127-F1
#
_cell.length_a   1.000
_cell.length_b   1.000
_cell.length_c   1.000
_cell.angle_alpha   90.00
_cell.angle_beta   90.00
_cell.angle_gamma   90.00
#
_symmetry.space_group_name_H-M   'P 1'
#
loop_
_entity.id
_entity.type
_entity.pdbx_description
1 polymer ?
#
loop_
_entity_poly.entity_id
_entity_poly.type
_entity_poly.pdbx_seq_one_letter_code
_entity_poly.pdbx_strand_id
1 'polypeptide(L)'
;MNRPPINGIECIKVFKDIKVVMTIHLELYRYGSKVDIPPNIGIFDECSYWIHTHDEPGVIYVESPVVRSFRLGDFFDIWGVEISSTSFMGEPVTPDKPLYIYVDETVYNGDPRDIVLRDGMKIVISYGGPINNP
;
A
#
# COMPACT_ATOMS: atom_id res chain seq x y z
N MET A 1 -14.22 12.39 -16.82
CA MET A 1 -14.76 11.00 -16.96
C MET A 1 -14.52 10.30 -15.63
N ASN A 2 -15.47 9.55 -15.09
CA ASN A 2 -15.21 8.78 -13.85
C ASN A 2 -14.23 7.65 -14.17
N ARG A 3 -13.14 7.55 -13.39
CA ARG A 3 -12.19 6.43 -13.50
C ARG A 3 -12.88 5.13 -13.09
N PRO A 4 -12.60 4.00 -13.77
CA PRO A 4 -13.24 2.72 -13.44
C PRO A 4 -12.81 2.24 -12.03
N PRO A 5 -13.68 1.52 -11.30
CA PRO A 5 -13.31 0.94 -10.02
C PRO A 5 -12.15 -0.06 -10.16
N ILE A 6 -11.25 -0.07 -9.17
CA ILE A 6 -10.15 -1.04 -9.06
C ILE A 6 -10.46 -1.96 -7.88
N ASN A 7 -10.62 -3.27 -8.11
CA ASN A 7 -11.02 -4.24 -7.08
C ASN A 7 -12.30 -3.84 -6.31
N GLY A 8 -13.23 -3.16 -7.00
CA GLY A 8 -14.46 -2.62 -6.40
C GLY A 8 -14.26 -1.38 -5.51
N ILE A 9 -13.09 -0.74 -5.57
CA ILE A 9 -12.79 0.55 -4.94
C ILE A 9 -13.15 1.64 -5.94
N GLU A 10 -14.13 2.45 -5.60
CA GLU A 10 -14.62 3.50 -6.49
C GLU A 10 -13.76 4.77 -6.40
N CYS A 11 -13.59 5.46 -7.53
CA CYS A 11 -13.07 6.82 -7.57
C CYS A 11 -14.24 7.80 -7.46
N ILE A 12 -14.37 8.46 -6.30
CA ILE A 12 -15.51 9.31 -5.97
C ILE A 12 -15.11 10.78 -5.82
N LYS A 13 -16.04 11.69 -6.13
CA LYS A 13 -15.81 13.14 -6.04
C LYS A 13 -15.92 13.69 -4.62
N VAL A 14 -16.80 13.07 -3.85
CA VAL A 14 -17.18 13.52 -2.51
C VAL A 14 -17.24 12.31 -1.61
N PHE A 15 -16.39 12.29 -0.59
CA PHE A 15 -16.43 11.32 0.48
C PHE A 15 -17.60 11.67 1.41
N LYS A 16 -18.66 10.86 1.35
CA LYS A 16 -19.85 10.98 2.19
C LYS A 16 -20.19 9.61 2.76
N ASP A 17 -20.87 9.60 3.90
CA ASP A 17 -21.32 8.38 4.57
C ASP A 17 -20.17 7.38 4.82
N ILE A 18 -18.98 7.89 5.14
CA ILE A 18 -17.77 7.09 5.39
C ILE A 18 -17.97 6.24 6.66
N LYS A 19 -17.71 4.94 6.52
CA LYS A 19 -17.89 3.92 7.58
C LYS A 19 -16.58 3.31 8.03
N VAL A 20 -15.56 3.36 7.19
CA VAL A 20 -14.21 2.86 7.46
C VAL A 20 -13.25 4.02 7.27
N VAL A 21 -12.47 4.31 8.31
CA VAL A 21 -11.34 5.24 8.29
C VAL A 21 -10.16 4.48 8.88
N MET A 22 -9.06 4.40 8.13
CA MET A 22 -7.82 3.80 8.60
C MET A 22 -6.62 4.60 8.10
N THR A 23 -5.58 4.70 8.92
CA THR A 23 -4.24 5.11 8.49
C THR A 23 -3.28 3.94 8.61
N ILE A 24 -2.44 3.73 7.59
CA ILE A 24 -1.45 2.66 7.55
C ILE A 24 -0.11 3.28 7.18
N HIS A 25 0.94 2.98 7.94
CA HIS A 25 2.30 3.41 7.62
C HIS A 25 3.00 2.33 6.78
N LEU A 26 3.32 2.65 5.53
CA LEU A 26 4.10 1.81 4.63
C LEU A 26 5.50 2.39 4.46
N GLU A 27 6.51 1.56 4.67
CA GLU A 27 7.89 1.88 4.31
C GLU A 27 8.41 0.86 3.30
N LEU A 28 9.03 1.37 2.25
CA LEU A 28 9.68 0.58 1.21
C LEU A 28 11.18 0.83 1.25
N TYR A 29 11.97 -0.23 1.12
CA TYR A 29 13.42 -0.16 1.07
C TYR A 29 13.96 -0.96 -0.11
N ARG A 30 15.03 -0.45 -0.71
CA ARG A 30 15.78 -1.08 -1.81
C ARG A 30 17.27 -1.02 -1.48
N TYR A 31 17.86 -2.20 -1.26
CA TYR A 31 19.26 -2.36 -0.85
C TYR A 31 19.64 -1.48 0.34
N GLY A 32 18.73 -1.39 1.34
CA GLY A 32 18.90 -0.57 2.55
C GLY A 32 18.53 0.91 2.42
N SER A 33 18.31 1.42 1.21
CA SER A 33 17.86 2.80 0.97
C SER A 33 16.34 2.90 0.97
N LYS A 34 15.77 3.89 1.66
CA LYS A 34 14.32 4.14 1.63
C LYS A 34 13.88 4.52 0.21
N VAL A 35 12.77 3.96 -0.22
CA VAL A 35 12.10 4.27 -1.48
C VAL A 35 10.94 5.21 -1.16
N ASP A 36 10.89 6.34 -1.86
CA ASP A 36 9.82 7.31 -1.68
C ASP A 36 8.49 6.76 -2.19
N ILE A 37 7.44 6.96 -1.40
CA ILE A 37 6.05 6.74 -1.81
C ILE A 37 5.49 8.11 -2.19
N PRO A 38 5.16 8.34 -3.48
CA PRO A 38 4.64 9.62 -3.94
C PRO A 38 3.38 10.06 -3.19
N PRO A 39 3.19 11.38 -3.00
CA PRO A 39 1.91 11.91 -2.58
C PRO A 39 0.87 11.75 -3.68
N ASN A 40 -0.41 11.89 -3.31
CA ASN A 40 -1.55 11.92 -4.23
C ASN A 40 -1.74 10.64 -5.07
N ILE A 41 -1.21 9.50 -4.60
CA ILE A 41 -1.56 8.20 -5.20
C ILE A 41 -3.06 8.01 -5.02
N GLY A 42 -3.75 7.71 -6.12
CA GLY A 42 -5.20 7.53 -6.13
C GLY A 42 -6.02 8.82 -6.04
N ILE A 43 -5.39 10.00 -6.07
CA ILE A 43 -6.04 11.31 -6.09
C ILE A 43 -5.90 11.92 -7.48
N PHE A 44 -7.01 12.44 -8.01
CA PHE A 44 -7.09 13.11 -9.30
C PHE A 44 -7.98 14.35 -9.19
N ASP A 45 -7.86 15.27 -10.16
CA ASP A 45 -8.62 16.52 -10.17
C ASP A 45 -10.14 16.30 -10.05
N GLU A 46 -10.66 15.20 -10.59
CA GLU A 46 -12.10 14.94 -10.61
C GLU A 46 -12.60 13.97 -9.54
N CYS A 47 -11.75 13.14 -8.96
CA CYS A 47 -12.13 12.12 -7.98
C CYS A 47 -10.92 11.54 -7.24
N SER A 48 -11.15 10.86 -6.11
CA SER A 48 -10.15 10.03 -5.44
C SER A 48 -10.68 8.64 -5.14
N TYR A 49 -9.80 7.63 -5.19
CA TYR A 49 -10.12 6.29 -4.71
C TYR A 49 -10.22 6.26 -3.18
N TRP A 50 -10.97 5.30 -2.63
CA TRP A 50 -11.07 5.14 -1.17
C TRP A 50 -9.73 4.88 -0.50
N ILE A 51 -8.78 4.29 -1.22
CA ILE A 51 -7.40 4.12 -0.77
C ILE A 51 -6.52 5.12 -1.51
N HIS A 52 -5.81 5.98 -0.79
CA HIS A 52 -4.98 7.03 -1.38
C HIS A 52 -3.88 7.50 -0.43
N THR A 53 -2.99 8.37 -0.91
CA THR A 53 -1.94 9.04 -0.11
C THR A 53 -2.10 10.56 -0.18
N HIS A 54 -1.68 11.25 0.88
CA HIS A 54 -1.52 12.71 0.91
C HIS A 54 -0.04 13.10 0.88
N ASP A 55 0.30 14.28 1.37
CA ASP A 55 1.67 14.79 1.51
C ASP A 55 2.46 14.14 2.66
N GLU A 56 1.79 13.44 3.58
CA GLU A 56 2.45 12.67 4.64
C GLU A 56 3.19 11.45 4.05
N PRO A 57 4.54 11.36 4.17
CA PRO A 57 5.31 10.31 3.52
C PRO A 57 4.94 8.91 4.01
N GLY A 58 4.56 8.04 3.07
CA GLY A 58 4.28 6.63 3.33
C GLY A 58 3.00 6.36 4.13
N VAL A 59 2.12 7.34 4.33
CA VAL A 59 0.82 7.10 4.95
C VAL A 59 -0.23 6.82 3.89
N ILE A 60 -0.79 5.61 3.97
CA ILE A 60 -1.93 5.17 3.19
C ILE A 60 -3.19 5.46 4.01
N TYR A 61 -4.13 6.20 3.42
CA TYR A 61 -5.45 6.44 3.98
C TYR A 61 -6.44 5.49 3.34
N VAL A 62 -7.36 4.94 4.14
CA VAL A 62 -8.53 4.21 3.67
C VAL A 62 -9.78 4.89 4.19
N GLU A 63 -10.55 5.50 3.30
CA GLU A 63 -11.81 6.18 3.59
C GLU A 63 -12.93 5.60 2.71
N SER A 64 -13.72 4.67 3.26
CA SER A 64 -14.71 3.94 2.48
C SER A 64 -16.14 4.04 3.05
N PRO A 65 -17.16 4.21 2.19
CA PRO A 65 -18.56 4.06 2.59
C PRO A 65 -19.00 2.60 2.74
N VAL A 66 -18.13 1.64 2.38
CA VAL A 66 -18.40 0.21 2.41
C VAL A 66 -17.53 -0.46 3.47
N VAL A 67 -18.17 -1.18 4.40
CA VAL A 67 -17.47 -2.00 5.39
C VAL A 67 -17.03 -3.30 4.71
N ARG A 68 -15.72 -3.44 4.47
CA ARG A 68 -15.09 -4.66 3.94
C ARG A 68 -13.63 -4.71 4.38
N SER A 69 -12.99 -5.87 4.18
CA SER A 69 -11.53 -5.96 4.29
C SER A 69 -10.88 -5.31 3.08
N PHE A 70 -9.86 -4.50 3.33
CA PHE A 70 -8.97 -3.94 2.32
C PHE A 70 -7.61 -4.62 2.46
N ARG A 71 -6.88 -4.77 1.35
CA ARG A 71 -5.56 -5.40 1.37
C ARG A 71 -4.51 -4.46 0.82
N LEU A 72 -3.25 -4.68 1.20
CA LEU A 72 -2.13 -3.91 0.68
C LEU A 72 -2.05 -4.01 -0.86
N GLY A 73 -2.41 -5.16 -1.44
CA GLY A 73 -2.50 -5.32 -2.89
C GLY A 73 -3.45 -4.32 -3.57
N ASP A 74 -4.55 -3.94 -2.91
CA ASP A 74 -5.48 -2.93 -3.45
C ASP A 74 -4.80 -1.56 -3.64
N PHE A 75 -3.95 -1.17 -2.69
CA PHE A 75 -3.18 0.07 -2.78
C PHE A 75 -2.18 0.03 -3.95
N PHE A 76 -1.45 -1.09 -4.10
CA PHE A 76 -0.48 -1.24 -5.17
C PHE A 76 -1.13 -1.28 -6.56
N ASP A 77 -2.35 -1.83 -6.67
CA ASP A 77 -3.11 -1.80 -7.92
C ASP A 77 -3.58 -0.37 -8.26
N ILE A 78 -3.94 0.44 -7.26
CA ILE A 78 -4.26 1.87 -7.44
C ILE A 78 -3.02 2.68 -7.83
N TRP A 79 -1.88 2.38 -7.21
CA TRP A 79 -0.59 3.00 -7.55
C TRP A 79 -0.09 2.57 -8.94
N GLY A 80 -0.41 1.36 -9.37
CA GLY A 80 0.09 0.78 -10.62
C GLY A 80 1.52 0.26 -10.52
N VAL A 81 1.96 -0.07 -9.30
CA VAL A 81 3.29 -0.64 -9.02
C VAL A 81 3.14 -2.11 -8.72
N GLU A 82 3.86 -2.96 -9.46
CA GLU A 82 3.83 -4.40 -9.24
C GLU A 82 4.57 -4.77 -7.96
N ILE A 83 3.90 -5.43 -7.03
CA ILE A 83 4.52 -6.04 -5.85
C ILE A 83 3.90 -7.41 -5.62
N SER A 84 4.70 -8.39 -5.23
CA SER A 84 4.28 -9.73 -4.80
C SER A 84 5.42 -10.40 -4.03
N SER A 85 5.21 -11.64 -3.61
CA SER A 85 6.27 -12.50 -3.07
C SER A 85 7.41 -12.77 -4.07
N THR A 86 7.19 -12.51 -5.36
CA THR A 86 8.15 -12.76 -6.45
C THR A 86 8.58 -11.50 -7.19
N SER A 87 8.04 -10.33 -6.86
CA SER A 87 8.29 -9.07 -7.58
C SER A 87 8.30 -7.87 -6.63
N PHE A 88 9.29 -6.99 -6.77
CA PHE A 88 9.38 -5.73 -6.06
C PHE A 88 9.48 -4.57 -7.05
N MET A 89 8.37 -3.86 -7.24
CA MET A 89 8.24 -2.76 -8.20
C MET A 89 8.65 -3.16 -9.62
N GLY A 90 8.30 -4.38 -10.04
CA GLY A 90 8.64 -4.96 -11.34
C GLY A 90 10.04 -5.61 -11.42
N GLU A 91 10.84 -5.56 -10.35
CA GLU A 91 12.09 -6.32 -10.27
C GLU A 91 11.85 -7.72 -9.67
N PRO A 92 12.44 -8.79 -10.23
CA PRO A 92 12.23 -10.15 -9.72
C PRO A 92 12.89 -10.35 -8.34
N VAL A 93 12.17 -11.00 -7.43
CA VAL A 93 12.72 -11.47 -6.16
C VAL A 93 13.50 -12.76 -6.40
N THR A 94 14.76 -12.77 -5.99
CA THR A 94 15.70 -13.88 -6.19
C THR A 94 16.52 -14.15 -4.92
N PRO A 95 17.26 -15.26 -4.81
CA PRO A 95 18.09 -15.52 -3.62
C PRO A 95 19.14 -14.43 -3.33
N ASP A 96 19.66 -13.74 -4.35
CA ASP A 96 20.58 -12.59 -4.22
C ASP A 96 19.85 -11.27 -3.94
N LYS A 97 18.55 -11.19 -4.23
CA LYS A 97 17.70 -10.01 -4.01
C LYS A 97 16.40 -10.42 -3.30
N PRO A 98 16.51 -10.92 -2.06
CA PRO A 98 15.36 -11.41 -1.32
C PRO A 98 14.43 -10.27 -0.92
N LEU A 99 13.17 -10.61 -0.65
CA LEU A 99 12.17 -9.73 -0.08
C LEU A 99 11.98 -10.04 1.40
N TYR A 100 12.11 -9.03 2.26
CA TYR A 100 11.81 -9.11 3.69
C TYR A 100 10.58 -8.25 3.97
N ILE A 101 9.64 -8.79 4.74
CA ILE A 101 8.39 -8.12 5.06
C ILE A 101 8.17 -8.17 6.56
N TYR A 102 7.78 -7.04 7.12
CA TYR A 102 7.44 -6.89 8.53
C TYR A 102 6.08 -6.24 8.65
N VAL A 103 5.26 -6.76 9.56
CA VAL A 103 3.96 -6.18 9.95
C VAL A 103 4.01 -5.99 11.45
N ASP A 104 3.87 -4.74 11.90
CA ASP A 104 4.01 -4.34 13.31
C ASP A 104 5.27 -4.98 13.94
N GLU A 105 6.43 -4.73 13.31
CA GLU A 105 7.77 -5.20 13.71
C GLU A 105 7.96 -6.74 13.65
N THR A 106 6.93 -7.50 13.29
CA THR A 106 6.95 -8.96 13.23
C THR A 106 7.17 -9.45 11.80
N VAL A 107 8.03 -10.45 11.62
CA VAL A 107 8.31 -11.06 10.30
C VAL A 107 7.03 -11.63 9.70
N TYR A 108 6.76 -11.25 8.45
CA TYR A 108 5.68 -11.77 7.64
C TYR A 108 6.25 -12.56 6.45
N ASN A 109 5.85 -13.82 6.31
CA ASN A 109 6.40 -14.74 5.30
C ASN A 109 5.45 -14.98 4.11
N GLY A 110 4.30 -14.31 4.07
CA GLY A 110 3.31 -14.44 2.99
C GLY A 110 3.56 -13.47 1.84
N ASP A 111 2.64 -13.46 0.88
CA ASP A 111 2.63 -12.44 -0.17
C ASP A 111 2.25 -11.07 0.42
N PRO A 112 3.00 -9.98 0.16
CA PRO A 112 2.68 -8.66 0.67
C PRO A 112 1.29 -8.19 0.19
N ARG A 113 0.84 -8.62 -0.99
CA ARG A 113 -0.48 -8.28 -1.52
C ARG A 113 -1.61 -8.79 -0.64
N ASP A 114 -1.38 -9.88 0.10
CA ASP A 114 -2.38 -10.52 0.95
C ASP A 114 -2.51 -9.87 2.34
N ILE A 115 -1.66 -8.91 2.70
CA ILE A 115 -1.74 -8.23 3.99
C ILE A 115 -3.08 -7.49 4.11
N VAL A 116 -3.92 -7.90 5.06
CA VAL A 116 -5.19 -7.22 5.37
C VAL A 116 -4.88 -5.97 6.18
N LEU A 117 -5.37 -4.83 5.70
CA LEU A 117 -5.13 -3.54 6.33
C LEU A 117 -5.93 -3.40 7.63
N ARG A 118 -5.28 -2.81 8.64
CA ARG A 118 -5.86 -2.46 9.93
C ARG A 118 -5.40 -1.07 10.33
N ASP A 119 -6.29 -0.31 10.95
CA ASP A 119 -5.97 1.03 11.42
C ASP A 119 -4.74 1.06 12.35
N GLY A 120 -3.83 1.98 12.08
CA GLY A 120 -2.59 2.21 12.81
C GLY A 120 -1.47 1.20 12.55
N MET A 121 -1.64 0.22 11.65
CA MET A 121 -0.60 -0.78 11.41
C MET A 121 0.62 -0.18 10.68
N LYS A 122 1.79 -0.76 10.93
CA LYS A 122 3.01 -0.47 10.18
C LYS A 122 3.39 -1.67 9.32
N ILE A 123 3.72 -1.41 8.06
CA ILE A 123 4.21 -2.41 7.11
C ILE A 123 5.55 -1.93 6.58
N VAL A 124 6.57 -2.78 6.66
CA VAL A 124 7.87 -2.53 6.05
C VAL A 124 8.18 -3.62 5.05
N ILE A 125 8.52 -3.23 3.82
CA ILE A 125 8.97 -4.13 2.77
C ILE A 125 10.38 -3.72 2.34
N SER A 126 11.34 -4.62 2.52
CA SER A 126 12.74 -4.38 2.19
C SER A 126 13.23 -5.39 1.16
N TYR A 127 13.64 -4.88 0.01
CA TYR A 127 14.19 -5.66 -1.09
C TYR A 127 15.72 -5.60 -1.11
N GLY A 128 16.35 -6.77 -1.28
CA GLY A 128 17.82 -6.90 -1.34
C GLY A 128 18.53 -6.97 0.01
N GLY A 129 17.80 -7.05 1.12
CA GLY A 129 18.38 -7.17 2.46
C GLY A 129 17.36 -6.84 3.56
N PRO A 130 17.56 -7.33 4.81
CA PRO A 130 16.72 -6.94 5.93
C PRO A 130 17.03 -5.50 6.38
N ILE A 131 16.10 -4.89 7.12
CA ILE A 131 16.30 -3.59 7.77
C ILE A 131 16.43 -3.78 9.28
N ASN A 132 17.20 -2.89 9.94
CA ASN A 132 17.26 -2.84 11.39
C ASN A 132 16.13 -1.97 11.92
N ASN A 133 15.48 -2.39 13.01
CA ASN A 133 14.30 -1.72 13.59
C ASN A 133 13.17 -1.52 12.56
N PRO A 134 12.65 -2.62 11.99
CA PRO A 134 11.52 -2.59 11.07
C PRO A 134 10.25 -2.05 11.72
#